data_AF-A0A258WTF5-F1
#
_entry.id   AF-A0A258WTF5-F1
#
_cell.length_a   1.000
_cell.length_b   1.000
_cell.length_c   1.000
_cell.angle_alpha   90.00
_cell.angle_beta   90.00
_cell.angle_gamma   90.00
#
_symmetry.space_group_name_H-M   'P 1'
#
loop_
_entity.id
_entity.type
_entity.pdbx_description
1 polymer ?
#
loop_
_entity_poly.entity_id
_entity_poly.type
_entity_poly.pdbx_seq_one_letter_code
_entity_poly.pdbx_strand_id
1 'polypeptide(L)'
;MKRRDIIKGMAALPLLGLIDPFDSVLASMPEKFKKKRLVIDTHVETWNFDSRFPFKHPENPNATAAIEAPIENQVKQMKDFNITYGVLINPRYYGWDNSYKAHCLKTYPNHFVAHGLLNPHDPKIVDNLRYWVNEHGFQGMRFSPIYHPKETWLNSAAHYPLWKEAEKLGLCFNYYILPHQMPMLEDMAERFPGVKIVVDHAGKPDLKADDCWPEFKKMFKLSRFKNVWISNSEPYEMSEIKKYPYEDTLPFYKAIYEEFGAKQIIWGTGYPFPRWELPMDKELEFMYKYCDFYTEKDLDLIMGKNALEIWKFPKKA
;
A
#
# COMPACT_ATOMS: atom_id res chain seq x y z
N MET A 1 41.51 14.30 -39.71
CA MET A 1 42.51 14.28 -38.61
C MET A 1 41.76 14.40 -37.29
N LYS A 2 42.01 13.47 -36.36
CA LYS A 2 41.16 13.11 -35.22
C LYS A 2 41.29 14.10 -34.07
N ARG A 3 40.18 14.40 -33.37
CA ARG A 3 40.14 15.03 -32.03
C ARG A 3 40.76 14.10 -30.99
N ARG A 4 42.09 14.07 -30.92
CA ARG A 4 42.88 13.68 -29.74
C ARG A 4 43.81 14.86 -29.49
N ASP A 5 44.03 15.16 -28.21
CA ASP A 5 44.93 16.20 -27.68
C ASP A 5 44.24 17.43 -27.06
N ILE A 6 43.33 17.17 -26.12
CA ILE A 6 43.27 17.96 -24.87
C ILE A 6 43.13 16.96 -23.71
N ILE A 7 44.26 16.48 -23.20
CA ILE A 7 44.34 15.83 -21.88
C ILE A 7 45.44 16.56 -21.14
N LYS A 8 45.13 17.10 -19.95
CA LYS A 8 45.95 17.08 -18.72
C LYS A 8 45.49 18.20 -17.79
N GLY A 9 44.79 17.83 -16.71
CA GLY A 9 44.49 18.79 -15.64
C GLY A 9 43.24 18.52 -14.82
N MET A 10 42.92 17.27 -14.47
CA MET A 10 42.03 17.03 -13.33
C MET A 10 42.66 15.94 -12.48
N ALA A 11 43.21 16.36 -11.34
CA ALA A 11 43.62 15.47 -10.28
C ALA A 11 42.42 14.61 -9.86
N ALA A 12 42.67 13.33 -9.61
CA ALA A 12 41.71 12.44 -9.00
C ALA A 12 41.31 13.01 -7.63
N LEU A 13 40.08 13.53 -7.52
CA LEU A 13 39.48 13.74 -6.21
C LEU A 13 39.32 12.36 -5.55
N PRO A 14 39.57 12.23 -4.24
CA PRO A 14 39.26 11.00 -3.53
C PRO A 14 37.76 10.73 -3.69
N LEU A 15 37.40 9.47 -3.98
CA LEU A 15 36.04 8.98 -3.76
C LEU A 15 35.75 9.13 -2.25
N LEU A 16 35.26 10.30 -1.85
CA LEU A 16 34.54 10.44 -0.59
C LEU A 16 33.39 9.45 -0.70
N GLY A 17 33.46 8.37 0.09
CA GLY A 17 32.46 7.31 0.09
C GLY A 17 31.08 7.94 0.19
N LEU A 18 30.28 7.79 -0.86
CA LEU A 18 28.89 8.20 -0.84
C LEU A 18 28.24 7.41 0.31
N ILE A 19 27.84 8.14 1.36
CA ILE A 19 27.03 7.59 2.45
C ILE A 19 25.79 6.98 1.78
N ASP A 20 25.48 5.73 2.12
CA ASP A 20 24.30 5.03 1.63
C ASP A 20 23.06 5.91 1.93
N PRO A 21 22.16 6.17 0.95
CA PRO A 21 20.95 6.95 1.20
C PRO A 21 20.18 6.48 2.44
N PHE A 22 20.14 5.17 2.70
CA PHE A 22 19.54 4.61 3.92
C PHE A 22 20.31 5.04 5.18
N ASP A 23 21.63 4.97 5.16
CA ASP A 23 22.48 5.37 6.29
C ASP A 23 22.37 6.87 6.56
N SER A 24 22.17 7.70 5.54
CA SER A 24 21.91 9.14 5.68
C SER A 24 20.56 9.41 6.38
N VAL A 25 19.51 8.69 5.97
CA VAL A 25 18.20 8.75 6.62
C VAL A 25 18.28 8.31 8.07
N LEU A 26 18.88 7.14 8.34
CA LEU A 26 19.09 6.65 9.70
C LEU A 26 19.93 7.62 10.54
N ALA A 27 20.99 8.21 9.97
CA ALA A 27 21.85 9.15 10.69
C ALA A 27 21.09 10.42 11.14
N SER A 28 20.10 10.86 10.35
CA SER A 28 19.23 12.01 10.67
C SER A 28 18.12 11.71 11.68
N MET A 29 17.89 10.43 11.98
CA MET A 29 16.80 9.99 12.87
C MET A 29 17.22 9.97 14.35
N PRO A 30 16.27 10.17 15.29
CA PRO A 30 16.50 9.93 16.72
C PRO A 30 17.10 8.54 16.98
N GLU A 31 17.99 8.41 17.97
CA GLU A 31 18.70 7.15 18.29
C GLU A 31 17.77 5.92 18.40
N LYS A 32 16.57 6.10 18.96
CA LYS A 32 15.54 5.05 19.06
C LYS A 32 15.10 4.45 17.71
N PHE A 33 15.44 5.07 16.58
CA PHE A 33 15.03 4.63 15.24
C PHE A 33 16.18 4.20 14.34
N LYS A 34 17.45 4.30 14.79
CA LYS A 34 18.64 3.87 14.03
C LYS A 34 18.79 2.35 13.91
N LYS A 35 17.94 1.59 14.59
CA LYS A 35 17.91 0.13 14.56
C LYS A 35 17.41 -0.39 13.21
N LYS A 36 18.19 -1.29 12.60
CA LYS A 36 17.73 -2.09 11.45
C LYS A 36 16.49 -2.89 11.83
N ARG A 37 15.42 -2.71 11.07
CA ARG A 37 14.15 -3.43 11.22
C ARG A 37 13.71 -4.04 9.91
N LEU A 38 12.85 -5.05 9.99
CA LEU A 38 12.12 -5.53 8.83
C LEU A 38 11.16 -4.43 8.38
N VAL A 39 11.33 -3.97 7.15
CA VAL A 39 10.43 -3.00 6.50
C VAL A 39 9.77 -3.69 5.31
N ILE A 40 8.45 -3.69 5.28
CA ILE A 40 7.63 -4.20 4.19
C ILE A 40 6.67 -3.10 3.80
N ASP A 41 6.74 -2.68 2.54
CA ASP A 41 5.82 -1.70 1.99
C ASP A 41 4.52 -2.42 1.55
N THR A 42 3.46 -2.31 2.34
CA THR A 42 2.23 -3.07 2.10
C THR A 42 1.28 -2.44 1.09
N HIS A 43 1.66 -1.35 0.43
CA HIS A 43 0.83 -0.70 -0.58
C HIS A 43 1.68 -0.06 -1.67
N VAL A 44 1.96 -0.83 -2.72
CA VAL A 44 2.76 -0.38 -3.87
C VAL A 44 1.92 -0.47 -5.13
N GLU A 45 1.49 0.66 -5.63
CA GLU A 45 1.01 0.81 -6.99
C GLU A 45 2.20 0.99 -7.94
N THR A 46 2.04 0.59 -9.20
CA THR A 46 3.09 0.77 -10.25
C THR A 46 2.37 0.82 -11.57
N TRP A 47 2.89 1.60 -12.51
CA TRP A 47 2.36 1.65 -13.87
C TRP A 47 3.42 2.08 -14.89
N ASN A 48 3.14 1.82 -16.15
CA ASN A 48 3.90 2.28 -17.30
C ASN A 48 2.96 2.58 -18.47
N PHE A 49 3.49 3.15 -19.54
CA PHE A 49 2.78 3.47 -20.78
C PHE A 49 3.01 2.41 -21.86
N ASP A 50 3.44 1.21 -21.47
CA ASP A 50 3.62 0.09 -22.38
C ASP A 50 2.26 -0.36 -22.92
N SER A 51 2.10 -0.37 -24.25
CA SER A 51 0.83 -0.70 -24.90
C SER A 51 0.36 -2.13 -24.67
N ARG A 52 1.22 -3.03 -24.17
CA ARG A 52 0.85 -4.38 -23.71
C ARG A 52 -0.03 -4.34 -22.46
N PHE A 53 0.06 -3.27 -21.68
CA PHE A 53 -0.69 -3.03 -20.45
C PHE A 53 -1.49 -1.73 -20.59
N PRO A 54 -2.57 -1.72 -21.39
CA PRO A 54 -3.34 -0.50 -21.63
C PRO A 54 -4.08 -0.05 -20.36
N PHE A 55 -4.15 1.26 -20.13
CA PHE A 55 -5.07 1.83 -19.16
C PHE A 55 -6.52 1.61 -19.60
N LYS A 56 -7.34 1.19 -18.65
CA LYS A 56 -8.75 0.80 -18.83
C LYS A 56 -9.57 1.23 -17.62
N HIS A 57 -9.36 2.46 -17.17
CA HIS A 57 -10.04 2.97 -15.99
C HIS A 57 -11.57 2.97 -16.22
N PRO A 58 -12.36 2.32 -15.35
CA PRO A 58 -13.77 2.07 -15.64
C PRO A 58 -14.66 3.30 -15.60
N GLU A 59 -14.42 4.19 -14.64
CA GLU A 59 -15.20 5.41 -14.46
C GLU A 59 -14.72 6.58 -15.32
N ASN A 60 -13.48 6.55 -15.80
CA ASN A 60 -12.86 7.63 -16.55
C ASN A 60 -11.97 7.07 -17.67
N PRO A 61 -12.52 6.82 -18.88
CA PRO A 61 -11.76 6.25 -19.99
C PRO A 61 -10.54 7.06 -20.43
N ASN A 62 -10.49 8.35 -20.09
CA ASN A 62 -9.38 9.25 -20.41
C ASN A 62 -8.39 9.39 -19.25
N ALA A 63 -8.57 8.65 -18.15
CA ALA A 63 -7.65 8.68 -17.02
C ALA A 63 -6.26 8.20 -17.45
N THR A 64 -5.27 9.03 -17.20
CA THR A 64 -3.86 8.72 -17.42
C THR A 64 -3.03 9.24 -16.25
N ALA A 65 -1.81 8.75 -16.14
CA ALA A 65 -0.81 9.28 -15.23
C ALA A 65 0.06 10.31 -15.95
N ALA A 66 0.51 11.34 -15.24
CA ALA A 66 1.36 12.37 -15.82
C ALA A 66 2.77 11.84 -16.18
N ILE A 67 3.25 10.85 -15.43
CA ILE A 67 4.56 10.21 -15.62
C ILE A 67 4.43 8.70 -15.43
N GLU A 68 5.34 7.94 -16.02
CA GLU A 68 5.48 6.52 -15.71
C GLU A 68 6.09 6.32 -14.32
N ALA A 69 5.74 5.19 -13.72
CA ALA A 69 6.37 4.76 -12.51
C ALA A 69 6.45 3.22 -12.46
N PRO A 70 7.40 2.69 -13.25
CA PRO A 70 7.54 1.27 -13.45
C PRO A 70 8.13 0.59 -12.20
N ILE A 71 7.98 -0.73 -12.14
CA ILE A 71 8.38 -1.55 -10.99
C ILE A 71 9.88 -1.45 -10.67
N GLU A 72 10.73 -1.21 -11.67
CA GLU A 72 12.17 -0.98 -11.55
C GLU A 72 12.49 0.14 -10.57
N ASN A 73 11.66 1.20 -10.56
CA ASN A 73 11.87 2.30 -9.64
C ASN A 73 11.64 1.88 -8.19
N GLN A 74 10.59 1.08 -7.94
CA GLN A 74 10.34 0.55 -6.60
C GLN A 74 11.46 -0.39 -6.17
N VAL A 75 11.93 -1.28 -7.04
CA VAL A 75 13.05 -2.18 -6.73
C VAL A 75 14.31 -1.40 -6.38
N LYS A 76 14.57 -0.29 -7.09
CA LYS A 76 15.68 0.61 -6.73
C LYS A 76 15.47 1.23 -5.34
N GLN A 77 14.28 1.73 -5.03
CA GLN A 77 13.97 2.29 -3.70
C GLN A 77 14.11 1.24 -2.60
N MET A 78 13.65 0.01 -2.84
CA MET A 78 13.79 -1.08 -1.88
C MET A 78 15.25 -1.35 -1.54
N LYS A 79 16.13 -1.29 -2.55
CA LYS A 79 17.59 -1.38 -2.35
C LYS A 79 18.13 -0.17 -1.58
N ASP A 80 17.80 1.04 -2.04
CA ASP A 80 18.32 2.30 -1.48
C ASP A 80 17.85 2.56 -0.04
N PHE A 81 16.74 1.96 0.41
CA PHE A 81 16.13 2.18 1.73
C PHE A 81 15.91 0.89 2.54
N ASN A 82 16.55 -0.21 2.12
CA ASN A 82 16.50 -1.51 2.80
C ASN A 82 15.06 -2.03 3.07
N ILE A 83 14.14 -1.79 2.14
CA ILE A 83 12.80 -2.38 2.17
C ILE A 83 12.91 -3.82 1.71
N THR A 84 12.38 -4.75 2.51
CA THR A 84 12.60 -6.18 2.32
C THR A 84 11.65 -6.76 1.29
N TYR A 85 10.36 -6.42 1.38
CA TYR A 85 9.31 -6.88 0.48
C TYR A 85 8.32 -5.76 0.17
N GLY A 86 7.53 -5.94 -0.88
CA GLY A 86 6.40 -5.08 -1.19
C GLY A 86 5.11 -5.86 -1.50
N VAL A 87 3.97 -5.23 -1.31
CA VAL A 87 2.67 -5.74 -1.76
C VAL A 87 2.23 -4.89 -2.94
N LEU A 88 2.22 -5.50 -4.13
CA LEU A 88 1.78 -4.83 -5.34
C LEU A 88 0.25 -4.75 -5.37
N ILE A 89 -0.26 -3.53 -5.40
CA ILE A 89 -1.67 -3.23 -5.58
C ILE A 89 -1.87 -2.79 -7.03
N ASN A 90 -2.86 -3.35 -7.72
CA ASN A 90 -3.22 -2.87 -9.04
C ASN A 90 -3.85 -1.46 -8.91
N PRO A 91 -3.30 -0.41 -9.56
CA PRO A 91 -3.93 0.91 -9.53
C PRO A 91 -5.21 0.92 -10.37
N ARG A 92 -6.12 1.85 -10.06
CA ARG A 92 -7.38 2.00 -10.80
C ARG A 92 -7.19 2.34 -12.29
N TYR A 93 -6.03 2.88 -12.67
CA TYR A 93 -5.66 3.16 -14.07
C TYR A 93 -5.83 1.96 -15.02
N TYR A 94 -5.47 0.76 -14.57
CA TYR A 94 -5.63 -0.47 -15.36
C TYR A 94 -7.05 -1.06 -15.29
N GLY A 95 -7.92 -0.48 -14.45
CA GLY A 95 -9.24 -1.03 -14.14
C GLY A 95 -9.11 -2.45 -13.60
N TRP A 96 -9.73 -3.40 -14.29
CA TRP A 96 -9.73 -4.82 -13.92
C TRP A 96 -8.68 -5.65 -14.67
N ASP A 97 -7.86 -5.00 -15.48
CA ASP A 97 -6.73 -5.64 -16.14
C ASP A 97 -5.57 -5.75 -15.14
N ASN A 98 -5.26 -6.96 -14.70
CA ASN A 98 -4.21 -7.22 -13.71
C ASN A 98 -2.89 -7.68 -14.36
N SER A 99 -2.80 -7.66 -15.70
CA SER A 99 -1.69 -8.23 -16.45
C SER A 99 -0.35 -7.57 -16.12
N TYR A 100 -0.32 -6.26 -15.83
CA TYR A 100 0.91 -5.59 -15.43
C TYR A 100 1.41 -6.03 -14.04
N LYS A 101 0.50 -6.26 -13.08
CA LYS A 101 0.90 -6.79 -11.76
C LYS A 101 1.41 -8.22 -11.86
N ALA A 102 0.77 -9.05 -12.69
CA ALA A 102 1.26 -10.39 -12.99
C ALA A 102 2.65 -10.35 -13.63
N HIS A 103 2.88 -9.41 -14.57
CA HIS A 103 4.20 -9.19 -15.14
C HIS A 103 5.23 -8.78 -14.07
N CYS A 104 4.92 -7.79 -13.23
CA CYS A 104 5.81 -7.34 -12.15
C CYS A 104 6.19 -8.49 -11.20
N LEU A 105 5.20 -9.28 -10.78
CA LEU A 105 5.40 -10.42 -9.88
C LEU A 105 6.29 -11.49 -10.51
N LYS A 106 6.10 -11.79 -11.80
CA LYS A 106 6.94 -12.73 -12.55
C LYS A 106 8.38 -12.21 -12.73
N THR A 107 8.56 -10.91 -12.92
CA THR A 107 9.88 -10.30 -13.12
C THR A 107 10.68 -10.20 -11.81
N TYR A 108 10.02 -9.94 -10.69
CA TYR A 108 10.65 -9.79 -9.37
C TYR A 108 10.04 -10.74 -8.31
N PRO A 109 10.08 -12.07 -8.52
CA PRO A 109 9.34 -13.05 -7.72
C PRO A 109 9.83 -13.17 -6.27
N ASN A 110 11.02 -12.65 -5.96
CA ASN A 110 11.63 -12.69 -4.63
C ASN A 110 11.42 -11.41 -3.80
N HIS A 111 10.70 -10.43 -4.34
CA HIS A 111 10.51 -9.12 -3.69
C HIS A 111 9.04 -8.83 -3.37
N PHE A 112 8.10 -9.41 -4.11
CA PHE A 112 6.71 -8.98 -4.05
C PHE A 112 5.72 -10.12 -3.85
N VAL A 113 4.57 -9.76 -3.30
CA VAL A 113 3.28 -10.44 -3.52
C VAL A 113 2.36 -9.47 -4.26
N ALA A 114 1.26 -9.95 -4.84
CA ALA A 114 0.37 -9.10 -5.64
C ALA A 114 -1.11 -9.27 -5.30
N HIS A 115 -1.84 -8.16 -5.47
CA HIS A 115 -3.29 -8.04 -5.45
C HIS A 115 -3.79 -7.39 -6.73
N GLY A 116 -4.80 -8.00 -7.31
CA GLY A 116 -5.50 -7.47 -8.47
C GLY A 116 -6.76 -6.69 -8.09
N LEU A 117 -7.42 -6.11 -9.07
CA LEU A 117 -8.79 -5.63 -8.96
C LEU A 117 -9.74 -6.66 -9.57
N LEU A 118 -10.93 -6.76 -9.00
CA LEU A 118 -12.05 -7.51 -9.56
C LEU A 118 -13.26 -6.59 -9.78
N ASN A 119 -14.05 -6.90 -10.81
CA ASN A 119 -15.30 -6.20 -11.06
C ASN A 119 -16.38 -6.79 -10.16
N PRO A 120 -16.88 -6.05 -9.13
CA PRO A 120 -17.88 -6.57 -8.20
C PRO A 120 -19.20 -6.95 -8.89
N HIS A 121 -19.44 -6.43 -10.09
CA HIS A 121 -20.66 -6.69 -10.86
C HIS A 121 -20.50 -7.82 -11.88
N ASP A 122 -19.31 -8.42 -12.02
CA ASP A 122 -19.10 -9.52 -12.95
C ASP A 122 -19.70 -10.83 -12.39
N PRO A 123 -20.66 -11.46 -13.09
CA PRO A 123 -21.23 -12.75 -12.64
C PRO A 123 -20.18 -13.87 -12.55
N LYS A 124 -19.01 -13.71 -13.17
CA LYS A 124 -17.87 -14.64 -13.11
C LYS A 124 -16.79 -14.21 -12.10
N ILE A 125 -17.09 -13.30 -11.17
CA ILE A 125 -16.10 -12.79 -10.21
C ILE A 125 -15.35 -13.89 -9.44
N VAL A 126 -16.02 -15.00 -9.10
CA VAL A 126 -15.39 -16.14 -8.42
C VAL A 126 -14.39 -16.85 -9.32
N ASP A 127 -14.72 -17.06 -10.60
CA ASP A 127 -13.81 -17.67 -11.57
C ASP A 127 -12.62 -16.76 -11.86
N ASN A 128 -12.86 -15.45 -11.96
CA ASN A 128 -11.80 -14.46 -12.11
C ASN A 128 -10.86 -14.43 -10.90
N LEU A 129 -11.40 -14.54 -9.67
CA LEU A 129 -10.59 -14.68 -8.45
C LEU A 129 -9.68 -15.90 -8.56
N ARG A 130 -10.25 -17.08 -8.87
CA ARG A 130 -9.48 -18.33 -9.03
C ARG A 130 -8.40 -18.20 -10.08
N TYR A 131 -8.71 -17.61 -11.23
CA TYR A 131 -7.76 -17.44 -12.33
C TYR A 131 -6.51 -16.67 -11.89
N TRP A 132 -6.68 -15.50 -11.28
CA TRP A 132 -5.54 -14.69 -10.85
C TRP A 132 -4.74 -15.31 -9.70
N VAL A 133 -5.42 -16.01 -8.79
CA VAL A 133 -4.75 -16.70 -7.67
C VAL A 133 -3.96 -17.91 -8.16
N ASN A 134 -4.60 -18.80 -8.93
CA ASN A 134 -4.00 -20.08 -9.32
C ASN A 134 -2.98 -19.93 -10.45
N GLU A 135 -3.27 -19.11 -11.46
CA GLU A 135 -2.42 -19.00 -12.65
C GLU A 135 -1.30 -17.96 -12.48
N HIS A 136 -1.51 -16.95 -11.63
CA HIS A 136 -0.57 -15.82 -11.47
C HIS A 136 -0.04 -15.66 -10.04
N GLY A 137 -0.49 -16.47 -9.08
CA GLY A 137 0.04 -16.48 -7.71
C GLY A 137 -0.37 -15.27 -6.86
N PHE A 138 -1.47 -14.60 -7.21
CA PHE A 138 -1.96 -13.48 -6.40
C PHE A 138 -2.40 -13.97 -5.03
N GLN A 139 -2.13 -13.17 -3.99
CA GLN A 139 -2.49 -13.51 -2.61
C GLN A 139 -3.71 -12.74 -2.10
N GLY A 140 -4.33 -11.97 -2.98
CA GLY A 140 -5.48 -11.15 -2.63
C GLY A 140 -6.01 -10.32 -3.79
N MET A 141 -7.04 -9.53 -3.46
CA MET A 141 -7.69 -8.60 -4.37
C MET A 141 -8.03 -7.30 -3.65
N ARG A 142 -8.07 -6.20 -4.38
CA ARG A 142 -8.54 -4.91 -3.90
C ARG A 142 -9.92 -4.61 -4.48
N PHE A 143 -10.77 -4.06 -3.62
CA PHE A 143 -12.03 -3.45 -4.00
C PHE A 143 -12.05 -1.99 -3.60
N SER A 144 -12.72 -1.16 -4.40
CA SER A 144 -12.76 0.29 -4.23
C SER A 144 -14.20 0.82 -4.21
N PRO A 145 -15.03 0.44 -3.23
CA PRO A 145 -16.40 0.95 -3.09
C PRO A 145 -16.47 2.48 -2.91
N ILE A 146 -15.36 3.15 -2.58
CA ILE A 146 -15.27 4.62 -2.54
C ILE A 146 -15.69 5.30 -3.85
N TYR A 147 -15.44 4.67 -5.02
CA TYR A 147 -15.87 5.20 -6.32
C TYR A 147 -17.38 5.10 -6.54
N HIS A 148 -18.06 4.30 -5.71
CA HIS A 148 -19.48 4.01 -5.79
C HIS A 148 -20.13 4.19 -4.40
N PRO A 149 -20.13 5.41 -3.83
CA PRO A 149 -20.42 5.63 -2.40
C PRO A 149 -21.84 5.24 -1.97
N LYS A 150 -22.76 5.06 -2.92
CA LYS A 150 -24.16 4.68 -2.67
C LYS A 150 -24.43 3.18 -2.88
N GLU A 151 -23.47 2.43 -3.42
CA GLU A 151 -23.67 1.01 -3.69
C GLU A 151 -23.52 0.17 -2.42
N THR A 152 -24.30 -0.90 -2.35
CA THR A 152 -24.37 -1.82 -1.21
C THR A 152 -23.94 -3.25 -1.57
N TRP A 153 -23.27 -3.43 -2.72
CA TRP A 153 -22.88 -4.77 -3.18
C TRP A 153 -21.92 -5.46 -2.21
N LEU A 154 -21.11 -4.69 -1.45
CA LEU A 154 -20.04 -5.20 -0.59
C LEU A 154 -20.51 -6.29 0.37
N ASN A 155 -21.66 -6.11 1.00
CA ASN A 155 -22.26 -7.07 1.93
C ASN A 155 -23.54 -7.74 1.40
N SER A 156 -23.82 -7.60 0.11
CA SER A 156 -24.93 -8.32 -0.52
C SER A 156 -24.66 -9.83 -0.52
N ALA A 157 -25.72 -10.64 -0.32
CA ALA A 157 -25.63 -12.09 -0.37
C ALA A 157 -25.08 -12.63 -1.71
N ALA A 158 -25.18 -11.85 -2.79
CA ALA A 158 -24.58 -12.16 -4.08
C ALA A 158 -23.04 -12.27 -4.02
N HIS A 159 -22.38 -11.59 -3.07
CA HIS A 159 -20.93 -11.65 -2.87
C HIS A 159 -20.49 -12.77 -1.91
N TYR A 160 -21.41 -13.46 -1.22
CA TYR A 160 -21.02 -14.52 -0.29
C TYR A 160 -20.22 -15.66 -0.93
N PRO A 161 -20.53 -16.12 -2.17
CA PRO A 161 -19.70 -17.13 -2.85
C PRO A 161 -18.25 -16.69 -3.06
N LEU A 162 -18.02 -15.40 -3.34
CA LEU A 162 -16.68 -14.83 -3.49
C LEU A 162 -15.90 -14.89 -2.17
N TRP A 163 -16.54 -14.47 -1.08
CA TRP A 163 -15.91 -14.47 0.24
C TRP A 163 -15.64 -15.88 0.76
N LYS A 164 -16.55 -16.83 0.52
CA LYS A 164 -16.31 -18.27 0.81
C LYS A 164 -15.11 -18.81 0.06
N GLU A 165 -14.96 -18.44 -1.22
CA GLU A 165 -13.82 -18.89 -2.01
C GLU A 165 -12.51 -18.24 -1.54
N ALA A 166 -12.53 -16.95 -1.19
CA ALA A 166 -11.39 -16.27 -0.63
C ALA A 166 -10.94 -16.86 0.71
N GLU A 167 -11.89 -17.26 1.56
CA GLU A 167 -11.63 -17.93 2.84
C GLU A 167 -10.95 -19.28 2.62
N LYS A 168 -11.49 -20.09 1.71
CA LYS A 168 -10.92 -21.39 1.33
C LYS A 168 -9.48 -21.27 0.83
N LEU A 169 -9.20 -20.22 0.06
CA LEU A 169 -7.88 -19.95 -0.52
C LEU A 169 -6.94 -19.21 0.47
N GLY A 170 -7.44 -18.76 1.62
CA GLY A 170 -6.67 -18.03 2.64
C GLY A 170 -6.20 -16.65 2.16
N LEU A 171 -7.04 -15.95 1.38
CA LEU A 171 -6.70 -14.70 0.72
C LEU A 171 -6.89 -13.47 1.62
N CYS A 172 -6.30 -12.37 1.16
CA CYS A 172 -6.51 -11.04 1.70
C CYS A 172 -7.34 -10.16 0.75
N PHE A 173 -8.31 -9.42 1.28
CA PHE A 173 -9.01 -8.37 0.55
C PHE A 173 -8.63 -6.99 1.07
N ASN A 174 -8.13 -6.14 0.18
CA ASN A 174 -7.89 -4.72 0.43
C ASN A 174 -9.15 -3.92 0.08
N TYR A 175 -9.50 -2.96 0.92
CA TYR A 175 -10.67 -2.10 0.72
C TYR A 175 -10.26 -0.63 0.74
N TYR A 176 -10.39 0.01 -0.43
CA TYR A 176 -10.41 1.46 -0.51
C TYR A 176 -11.85 1.96 -0.35
N ILE A 177 -12.17 2.37 0.88
CA ILE A 177 -13.55 2.46 1.37
C ILE A 177 -13.76 3.75 2.19
N LEU A 178 -14.96 4.31 2.11
CA LEU A 178 -15.34 5.50 2.89
C LEU A 178 -15.85 5.13 4.28
N PRO A 179 -15.73 6.02 5.28
CA PRO A 179 -16.19 5.78 6.64
C PRO A 179 -17.65 5.31 6.76
N HIS A 180 -18.57 5.88 5.96
CA HIS A 180 -19.98 5.50 6.00
C HIS A 180 -20.26 4.09 5.44
N GLN A 181 -19.32 3.52 4.66
CA GLN A 181 -19.42 2.18 4.08
C GLN A 181 -18.83 1.10 5.00
N MET A 182 -18.06 1.48 6.04
CA MET A 182 -17.42 0.55 6.98
C MET A 182 -18.37 -0.46 7.65
N PRO A 183 -19.63 -0.13 7.99
CA PRO A 183 -20.56 -1.11 8.55
C PRO A 183 -20.85 -2.31 7.62
N MET A 184 -20.74 -2.14 6.30
CA MET A 184 -20.86 -3.26 5.37
C MET A 184 -19.64 -4.18 5.48
N LEU A 185 -18.44 -3.61 5.64
CA LEU A 185 -17.22 -4.38 5.83
C LEU A 185 -17.21 -5.09 7.19
N GLU A 186 -17.77 -4.46 8.22
CA GLU A 186 -18.01 -5.05 9.54
C GLU A 186 -18.85 -6.34 9.45
N ASP A 187 -19.97 -6.30 8.72
CA ASP A 187 -20.83 -7.47 8.50
C ASP A 187 -20.07 -8.61 7.79
N MET A 188 -19.23 -8.28 6.81
CA MET A 188 -18.47 -9.29 6.08
C MET A 188 -17.30 -9.86 6.88
N ALA A 189 -16.62 -9.04 7.69
CA ALA A 189 -15.57 -9.49 8.60
C ALA A 189 -16.09 -10.49 9.64
N GLU A 190 -17.31 -10.27 10.13
CA GLU A 190 -17.99 -11.18 11.06
C GLU A 190 -18.41 -12.50 10.41
N ARG A 191 -18.93 -12.43 9.18
CA ARG A 191 -19.41 -13.62 8.44
C ARG A 191 -18.29 -14.53 7.94
N PHE A 192 -17.13 -13.96 7.61
CA PHE A 192 -16.02 -14.66 6.96
C PHE A 192 -14.70 -14.43 7.72
N PRO A 193 -14.60 -14.91 8.97
CA PRO A 193 -13.44 -14.62 9.83
C PRO A 193 -12.12 -15.21 9.32
N GLY A 194 -12.13 -16.13 8.35
CA GLY A 194 -10.94 -16.67 7.71
C GLY A 194 -10.44 -15.85 6.50
N VAL A 195 -11.19 -14.85 6.03
CA VAL A 195 -10.70 -13.88 5.04
C VAL A 195 -9.95 -12.78 5.75
N LYS A 196 -8.71 -12.52 5.32
CA LYS A 196 -7.93 -11.39 5.83
C LYS A 196 -8.39 -10.11 5.17
N ILE A 197 -8.49 -9.03 5.92
CA ILE A 197 -9.03 -7.76 5.45
C ILE A 197 -8.02 -6.66 5.77
N VAL A 198 -7.71 -5.84 4.77
CA VAL A 198 -6.95 -4.60 4.93
C VAL A 198 -7.85 -3.44 4.57
N VAL A 199 -8.04 -2.50 5.48
CA VAL A 199 -8.65 -1.20 5.21
C VAL A 199 -7.53 -0.27 4.74
N ASP A 200 -7.62 0.20 3.50
CA ASP A 200 -6.58 1.05 2.91
C ASP A 200 -6.64 2.48 3.49
N HIS A 201 -5.48 3.16 3.45
CA HIS A 201 -5.34 4.61 3.68
C HIS A 201 -6.01 5.13 4.96
N ALA A 202 -5.77 4.45 6.08
CA ALA A 202 -6.30 4.80 7.39
C ALA A 202 -7.84 4.90 7.43
N GLY A 203 -8.56 4.26 6.51
CA GLY A 203 -10.02 4.33 6.42
C GLY A 203 -10.57 5.64 5.86
N LYS A 204 -9.70 6.48 5.26
CA LYS A 204 -10.03 7.70 4.50
C LYS A 204 -11.03 8.64 5.21
N PRO A 205 -10.69 9.22 6.37
CA PRO A 205 -11.48 10.28 6.98
C PRO A 205 -11.69 11.45 5.99
N ASP A 206 -12.89 12.05 6.04
CA ASP A 206 -13.24 13.21 5.22
C ASP A 206 -12.84 14.51 5.94
N LEU A 207 -11.57 14.89 5.82
CA LEU A 207 -11.04 16.09 6.48
C LEU A 207 -11.63 17.42 5.95
N LYS A 208 -12.49 17.38 4.92
CA LYS A 208 -13.23 18.55 4.43
C LYS A 208 -14.53 18.80 5.17
N ALA A 209 -15.04 17.81 5.90
CA ALA A 209 -16.25 17.95 6.69
C ALA A 209 -16.02 18.82 7.93
N ASP A 210 -17.05 19.56 8.37
CA ASP A 210 -17.00 20.39 9.58
C ASP A 210 -16.59 19.57 10.83
N ASP A 211 -17.13 18.35 10.95
CA ASP A 211 -16.69 17.33 11.91
C ASP A 211 -16.76 15.93 11.28
N CYS A 212 -15.59 15.35 10.99
CA CYS A 212 -15.48 14.02 10.38
C CYS A 212 -15.42 12.88 11.40
N TRP A 213 -15.25 13.17 12.69
CA TRP A 213 -15.04 12.14 13.72
C TRP A 213 -16.20 11.16 13.90
N PRO A 214 -17.48 11.57 13.87
CA PRO A 214 -18.59 10.64 14.03
C PRO A 214 -18.61 9.56 12.93
N GLU A 215 -18.33 9.96 11.69
CA GLU A 215 -18.25 9.03 10.56
C GLU A 215 -16.99 8.18 10.63
N PHE A 216 -15.84 8.80 10.86
CA PHE A 216 -14.55 8.09 10.98
C PHE A 216 -14.59 6.99 12.05
N LYS A 217 -15.16 7.27 13.24
CA LYS A 217 -15.26 6.32 14.35
C LYS A 217 -16.09 5.07 14.03
N LYS A 218 -16.85 5.03 12.94
CA LYS A 218 -17.55 3.81 12.52
C LYS A 218 -16.59 2.66 12.25
N MET A 219 -15.38 2.95 11.76
CA MET A 219 -14.37 1.93 11.50
C MET A 219 -13.87 1.26 12.79
N PHE A 220 -13.96 1.91 13.95
CA PHE A 220 -13.39 1.41 15.21
C PHE A 220 -14.03 0.11 15.66
N LYS A 221 -15.27 -0.16 15.26
CA LYS A 221 -15.93 -1.45 15.46
C LYS A 221 -15.18 -2.63 14.86
N LEU A 222 -14.31 -2.39 13.87
CA LEU A 222 -13.48 -3.41 13.23
C LEU A 222 -12.33 -3.88 14.13
N SER A 223 -11.96 -3.14 15.18
CA SER A 223 -10.88 -3.52 16.12
C SER A 223 -11.14 -4.87 16.80
N ARG A 224 -12.41 -5.29 16.93
CA ARG A 224 -12.77 -6.60 17.50
C ARG A 224 -12.38 -7.80 16.61
N PHE A 225 -12.12 -7.59 15.32
CA PHE A 225 -11.86 -8.66 14.36
C PHE A 225 -10.37 -8.88 14.15
N LYS A 226 -9.86 -10.04 14.59
CA LYS A 226 -8.45 -10.39 14.47
C LYS A 226 -7.96 -10.56 13.02
N ASN A 227 -8.87 -10.69 12.07
CA ASN A 227 -8.61 -10.79 10.64
C ASN A 227 -8.70 -9.44 9.91
N VAL A 228 -8.78 -8.31 10.64
CA VAL A 228 -8.79 -6.96 10.06
C VAL A 228 -7.53 -6.19 10.45
N TRP A 229 -6.90 -5.57 9.46
CA TRP A 229 -5.79 -4.63 9.61
C TRP A 229 -6.11 -3.29 8.96
N ILE A 230 -5.52 -2.21 9.47
CA ILE A 230 -5.59 -0.86 8.93
C ILE A 230 -4.24 -0.52 8.32
N SER A 231 -4.23 -0.13 7.04
CA SER A 231 -3.03 0.33 6.35
C SER A 231 -2.86 1.84 6.55
N ASN A 232 -1.88 2.23 7.35
CA ASN A 232 -1.45 3.62 7.46
C ASN A 232 -0.52 3.92 6.29
N SER A 233 -1.10 4.54 5.28
CA SER A 233 -0.48 4.87 3.99
C SER A 233 -1.06 6.17 3.46
N GLU A 234 -0.35 6.79 2.54
CA GLU A 234 -0.80 7.97 1.78
C GLU A 234 -1.28 9.15 2.64
N PRO A 235 -0.51 9.62 3.65
CA PRO A 235 -0.90 10.80 4.43
C PRO A 235 -1.07 12.05 3.54
N TYR A 236 -0.35 12.12 2.42
CA TYR A 236 -0.46 13.20 1.44
C TYR A 236 -1.81 13.24 0.71
N GLU A 237 -2.41 12.08 0.43
CA GLU A 237 -3.77 12.00 -0.15
C GLU A 237 -4.83 12.37 0.88
N MET A 238 -4.61 12.01 2.15
CA MET A 238 -5.55 12.28 3.23
C MET A 238 -5.55 13.75 3.66
N SER A 239 -4.38 14.37 3.73
CA SER A 239 -4.18 15.74 4.21
C SER A 239 -4.91 16.78 3.35
N GLU A 240 -5.54 17.75 3.98
CA GLU A 240 -6.10 18.94 3.33
C GLU A 240 -5.14 20.13 3.39
N ILE A 241 -4.21 20.15 4.36
CA ILE A 241 -3.15 21.17 4.39
C ILE A 241 -2.13 20.98 3.26
N LYS A 242 -2.05 19.77 2.67
CA LYS A 242 -1.16 19.41 1.55
C LYS A 242 0.30 19.84 1.77
N LYS A 243 0.75 19.79 3.02
CA LYS A 243 2.07 20.27 3.44
C LYS A 243 2.70 19.27 4.40
N TYR A 244 3.89 18.77 4.04
CA TYR A 244 4.69 17.94 4.93
C TYR A 244 4.95 18.64 6.28
N PRO A 245 4.76 17.96 7.43
CA PRO A 245 4.56 16.53 7.60
C PRO A 245 3.09 16.08 7.69
N TYR A 246 2.15 16.78 7.08
CA TYR A 246 0.72 16.43 7.06
C TYR A 246 0.12 16.33 8.47
N GLU A 247 0.36 17.35 9.30
CA GLU A 247 0.02 17.34 10.73
C GLU A 247 -1.48 17.11 11.00
N ASP A 248 -2.36 17.47 10.07
CA ASP A 248 -3.79 17.23 10.12
C ASP A 248 -4.16 15.73 10.08
N THR A 249 -3.25 14.87 9.62
CA THR A 249 -3.42 13.42 9.58
C THR A 249 -3.07 12.71 10.88
N LEU A 250 -2.16 13.29 11.67
CA LEU A 250 -1.60 12.66 12.87
C LEU A 250 -2.66 12.29 13.93
N PRO A 251 -3.70 13.10 14.20
CA PRO A 251 -4.77 12.73 15.13
C PRO A 251 -5.48 11.43 14.75
N PHE A 252 -5.67 11.16 13.46
CA PHE A 252 -6.35 9.96 12.98
C PHE A 252 -5.45 8.73 13.12
N TYR A 253 -4.16 8.86 12.80
CA TYR A 253 -3.20 7.78 12.96
C TYR A 253 -3.03 7.42 14.44
N LYS A 254 -3.02 8.41 15.33
CA LYS A 254 -3.01 8.21 16.78
C LYS A 254 -4.28 7.54 17.29
N ALA A 255 -5.46 7.95 16.82
CA ALA A 255 -6.72 7.33 17.23
C ALA A 255 -6.83 5.87 16.74
N ILE A 256 -6.37 5.57 15.52
CA ILE A 256 -6.28 4.19 15.01
C ILE A 256 -5.35 3.36 15.91
N TYR A 257 -4.20 3.92 16.28
CA TYR A 257 -3.26 3.26 17.17
C TYR A 257 -3.84 2.95 18.55
N GLU A 258 -4.54 3.90 19.15
CA GLU A 258 -5.16 3.75 20.47
C GLU A 258 -6.30 2.72 20.46
N GLU A 259 -7.06 2.63 19.36
CA GLU A 259 -8.22 1.74 19.25
C GLU A 259 -7.87 0.32 18.77
N PHE A 260 -7.11 0.20 17.68
CA PHE A 260 -6.77 -1.10 17.07
C PHE A 260 -5.55 -1.73 17.72
N GLY A 261 -4.67 -0.91 18.32
CA GLY A 261 -3.36 -1.34 18.77
C GLY A 261 -2.41 -1.69 17.62
N ALA A 262 -1.12 -1.75 17.93
CA ALA A 262 -0.07 -1.96 16.94
C ALA A 262 -0.19 -3.25 16.12
N LYS A 263 -0.88 -4.28 16.63
CA LYS A 263 -0.98 -5.61 15.98
C LYS A 263 -1.89 -5.64 14.76
N GLN A 264 -2.75 -4.64 14.62
CA GLN A 264 -3.72 -4.53 13.52
C GLN A 264 -3.39 -3.35 12.59
N ILE A 265 -2.17 -2.82 12.65
CA ILE A 265 -1.75 -1.70 11.81
C ILE A 265 -0.59 -2.16 10.93
N ILE A 266 -0.65 -1.83 9.65
CA ILE A 266 0.45 -2.04 8.69
C ILE A 266 0.81 -0.70 8.04
N TRP A 267 2.02 -0.61 7.50
CA TRP A 267 2.49 0.56 6.79
C TRP A 267 2.68 0.27 5.30
N GLY A 268 2.27 1.23 4.47
CA GLY A 268 2.54 1.23 3.03
C GLY A 268 2.71 2.65 2.51
N THR A 269 3.33 2.80 1.35
CA THR A 269 3.62 4.14 0.79
C THR A 269 2.49 4.69 -0.05
N GLY A 270 1.84 3.85 -0.86
CA GLY A 270 1.03 4.37 -1.98
C GLY A 270 1.86 4.73 -3.21
N TYR A 271 3.13 4.31 -3.27
CA TYR A 271 4.00 4.52 -4.44
C TYR A 271 3.22 4.13 -5.69
N PRO A 272 3.25 4.89 -6.81
CA PRO A 272 4.05 6.06 -7.15
C PRO A 272 3.20 7.26 -7.63
N PHE A 273 2.32 7.82 -6.81
CA PHE A 273 1.88 9.18 -7.13
C PHE A 273 2.98 10.15 -6.70
N PRO A 274 3.77 10.65 -7.65
CA PRO A 274 5.23 10.64 -7.71
C PRO A 274 6.00 11.13 -6.47
N ARG A 275 7.29 10.77 -6.41
CA ARG A 275 8.36 11.24 -5.49
C ARG A 275 8.36 12.74 -5.08
N TRP A 276 7.57 13.60 -5.71
CA TRP A 276 7.45 15.02 -5.45
C TRP A 276 6.59 15.37 -4.23
N GLU A 277 5.64 14.51 -3.85
CA GLU A 277 4.82 14.76 -2.65
C GLU A 277 5.51 14.20 -1.40
N LEU A 278 5.93 12.93 -1.44
CA LEU A 278 6.67 12.32 -0.33
C LEU A 278 7.73 11.32 -0.80
N PRO A 279 9.02 11.70 -0.90
CA PRO A 279 10.08 10.75 -1.17
C PRO A 279 10.28 9.77 0.00
N MET A 280 10.87 8.60 -0.27
CA MET A 280 10.94 7.48 0.68
C MET A 280 11.63 7.83 2.01
N ASP A 281 12.62 8.72 1.99
CA ASP A 281 13.25 9.25 3.21
C ASP A 281 12.23 9.98 4.10
N LYS A 282 11.32 10.73 3.48
CA LYS A 282 10.26 11.47 4.17
C LYS A 282 9.10 10.59 4.59
N GLU A 283 8.77 9.53 3.85
CA GLU A 283 7.84 8.48 4.30
C GLU A 283 8.34 7.82 5.59
N LEU A 284 9.60 7.41 5.62
CA LEU A 284 10.21 6.81 6.81
C LEU A 284 10.37 7.84 7.95
N GLU A 285 10.74 9.09 7.64
CA GLU A 285 10.77 10.18 8.63
C GLU A 285 9.38 10.43 9.22
N PHE A 286 8.31 10.44 8.42
CA PHE A 286 6.93 10.59 8.90
C PHE A 286 6.58 9.52 9.93
N MET A 287 6.84 8.24 9.62
CA MET A 287 6.53 7.13 10.52
C MET A 287 7.37 7.10 11.79
N TYR A 288 8.66 7.44 11.71
CA TYR A 288 9.54 7.36 12.86
C TYR A 288 9.54 8.62 13.71
N LYS A 289 9.53 9.81 13.09
CA LYS A 289 9.69 11.08 13.80
C LYS A 289 8.35 11.72 14.16
N TYR A 290 7.37 11.70 13.25
CA TYR A 290 6.12 12.45 13.42
C TYR A 290 5.00 11.61 14.00
N CYS A 291 4.99 10.29 13.76
CA CYS A 291 4.15 9.36 14.51
C CYS A 291 4.82 8.94 15.83
N ASP A 292 5.18 9.92 16.67
CA ASP A 292 5.96 9.71 17.89
C ASP A 292 5.23 8.97 19.02
N PHE A 293 3.91 8.81 18.86
CA PHE A 293 3.04 8.00 19.72
C PHE A 293 3.24 6.49 19.54
N TYR A 294 3.90 6.04 18.46
CA TYR A 294 4.32 4.64 18.34
C TYR A 294 5.52 4.33 19.23
N THR A 295 5.45 3.23 19.97
CA THR A 295 6.63 2.71 20.68
C THR A 295 7.60 2.04 19.70
N GLU A 296 8.87 1.90 20.10
CA GLU A 296 9.87 1.20 19.27
C GLU A 296 9.44 -0.26 18.97
N LYS A 297 8.88 -0.95 19.95
CA LYS A 297 8.40 -2.33 19.80
C LYS A 297 7.22 -2.41 18.83
N ASP A 298 6.33 -1.43 18.87
CA ASP A 298 5.14 -1.40 18.03
C ASP A 298 5.47 -1.03 16.58
N LEU A 299 6.50 -0.21 16.36
CA LEU A 299 7.00 0.03 15.00
C LEU A 299 7.56 -1.24 14.35
N ASP A 300 8.16 -2.18 15.09
CA ASP A 300 8.57 -3.46 14.51
C ASP A 300 7.35 -4.26 13.98
N LEU A 301 6.19 -4.11 14.62
CA LEU A 301 4.93 -4.72 14.17
C LEU A 301 4.41 -4.02 12.91
N ILE A 302 4.25 -2.71 13.01
CA ILE A 302 3.64 -1.85 11.99
C ILE A 302 4.45 -1.86 10.69
N MET A 303 5.76 -1.72 10.79
CA MET A 303 6.63 -1.60 9.60
C MET A 303 6.86 -2.93 8.89
N GLY A 304 6.50 -4.08 9.46
CA GLY A 304 6.73 -5.35 8.76
C GLY A 304 6.22 -6.63 9.39
N LYS A 305 6.33 -6.83 10.71
CA LYS A 305 5.97 -8.15 11.29
C LYS A 305 4.49 -8.49 11.09
N ASN A 306 3.59 -7.51 11.16
CA ASN A 306 2.17 -7.75 10.90
C ASN A 306 1.92 -8.20 9.45
N ALA A 307 2.66 -7.65 8.48
CA ALA A 307 2.53 -8.05 7.08
C ALA A 307 2.88 -9.54 6.86
N LEU A 308 3.76 -10.12 7.67
CA LEU A 308 4.09 -11.56 7.62
C LEU A 308 2.94 -12.46 8.09
N GLU A 309 2.01 -11.95 8.89
CA GLU A 309 0.78 -12.65 9.27
C GLU A 309 -0.25 -12.63 8.14
N ILE A 310 -0.19 -11.58 7.30
CA ILE A 310 -1.17 -11.37 6.23
C ILE A 310 -0.74 -12.10 4.95
N TRP A 311 0.52 -11.97 4.54
CA TRP A 311 1.03 -12.47 3.27
C TRP A 311 2.19 -13.45 3.42
N LYS A 312 2.27 -14.39 2.48
CA LYS A 312 3.35 -15.36 2.36
C LYS A 312 4.42 -14.82 1.42
N PHE A 313 5.35 -14.04 1.96
CA PHE A 313 6.46 -13.52 1.17
C PHE A 313 7.44 -14.65 0.76
N PRO A 314 8.07 -14.53 -0.42
CA PRO A 314 9.10 -15.46 -0.86
C PRO A 314 10.26 -15.48 0.15
N LYS A 315 10.82 -16.67 0.43
CA LYS A 315 12.05 -16.75 1.22
C LYS A 315 13.19 -16.18 0.39
N LYS A 316 13.94 -15.21 0.94
CA LYS A 316 15.22 -14.80 0.34
C LYS A 316 16.14 -16.03 0.28
N ALA A 317 16.61 -16.34 -0.93
CA ALA A 317 17.52 -17.45 -1.21
C ALA A 317 18.88 -17.26 -0.56
#